data_AF-A0A1G5PK75-F1
#
_entry.id   AF-A0A1G5PK75-F1
#
_cell.length_a   1.000
_cell.length_b   1.000
_cell.length_c   1.000
_cell.angle_alpha   90.00
_cell.angle_beta   90.00
_cell.angle_gamma   90.00
#
_symmetry.space_group_name_H-M   'P 1'
#
loop_
_entity.id
_entity.type
_entity.pdbx_description
1 polymer ?
#
loop_
_entity_poly.entity_id
_entity_poly.type
_entity_poly.pdbx_seq_one_letter_code
_entity_poly.pdbx_strand_id
1 'polypeptide(L)' 'MKPVELSVWGVCTDCGYEGMIEYRHLEGEVYDDDNALGVMLLQCCPACETVDHSLLPLDFYRELLVRAEANGEN' A
#
# COMPACT_ATOMS: atom_id res chain seq x y z
N MET A 1 -16.13 -0.45 2.43
CA MET A 1 -15.06 0.32 1.77
C MET A 1 -14.68 -0.42 0.50
N LYS A 2 -14.48 0.25 -0.63
CA LYS A 2 -13.95 -0.44 -1.83
C LYS A 2 -12.50 -0.85 -1.56
N PRO A 3 -12.02 -1.96 -2.14
CA PRO A 3 -10.60 -2.31 -2.07
C PRO A 3 -9.79 -1.18 -2.74
N VAL A 4 -8.79 -0.67 -2.02
CA VAL A 4 -7.85 0.30 -2.57
C VAL A 4 -6.62 -0.47 -3.04
N GLU A 5 -6.24 -0.27 -4.30
CA GLU A 5 -4.99 -0.74 -4.88
C GLU A 5 -4.09 0.48 -5.10
N LEU A 6 -2.99 0.54 -4.35
CA LEU A 6 -2.03 1.65 -4.42
C LEU A 6 -0.75 1.14 -5.09
N SER A 7 -0.16 1.94 -5.97
CA SER A 7 1.14 1.63 -6.58
C SER A 7 2.15 2.72 -6.24
N VAL A 8 3.29 2.36 -5.67
CA VAL A 8 4.36 3.31 -5.34
C VAL A 8 5.73 2.75 -5.68
N TRP A 9 6.64 3.63 -6.10
CA TRP A 9 8.03 3.24 -6.34
C TRP A 9 8.68 2.76 -5.04
N GLY A 10 9.28 1.57 -5.07
CA GLY A 10 9.92 0.95 -3.93
C GLY A 10 10.88 -0.15 -4.33
N VAL A 11 11.41 -0.85 -3.33
CA VAL A 11 12.31 -1.99 -3.51
C VAL A 11 11.72 -3.20 -2.80
N CYS A 12 11.57 -4.31 -3.53
CA CYS A 12 11.18 -5.58 -2.92
C CYS A 12 12.33 -6.12 -2.06
N THR A 13 12.05 -6.38 -0.79
CA THR A 13 13.02 -6.87 0.18
C THR A 13 13.46 -8.31 -0.07
N ASP A 14 12.68 -9.10 -0.80
CA ASP A 14 12.99 -10.52 -1.06
C ASP A 14 13.82 -10.73 -2.33
N CYS A 15 13.41 -10.13 -3.45
CA CYS A 15 14.06 -10.35 -4.75
C CYS A 15 14.92 -9.18 -5.23
N GLY A 16 14.89 -8.04 -4.54
CA GLY A 16 15.65 -6.84 -4.92
C GLY A 16 15.08 -6.08 -6.12
N TYR A 17 13.86 -6.40 -6.58
CA TYR A 17 13.20 -5.64 -7.64
C TYR A 17 13.01 -4.18 -7.24
N GLU A 18 13.46 -3.27 -8.10
CA GLU A 18 13.27 -1.83 -7.97
C GLU A 18 12.24 -1.36 -8.99
N GLY A 19 11.14 -0.78 -8.54
CA GLY A 19 10.06 -0.38 -9.42
C GLY A 19 8.76 -0.09 -8.69
N MET A 20 7.64 -0.17 -9.41
CA MET A 20 6.32 0.02 -8.83
C MET A 20 5.93 -1.21 -8.00
N ILE A 21 5.71 -1.00 -6.71
CA ILE A 21 5.22 -2.02 -5.77
C ILE A 21 3.75 -1.76 -5.52
N GLU A 22 2.94 -2.82 -5.60
CA GLU A 22 1.51 -2.77 -5.34
C GLU A 22 1.24 -2.94 -3.85
N TYR A 23 0.28 -2.20 -3.32
CA TYR A 23 -0.21 -2.30 -1.96
C TYR A 23 -1.72 -2.48 -1.97
N ARG A 24 -2.23 -3.39 -1.13
CA ARG A 24 -3.65 -3.68 -1.00
C ARG A 24 -4.06 -3.67 0.47
N HIS A 25 -5.31 -3.29 0.72
CA HIS A 25 -5.87 -3.39 2.06
C HIS A 25 -6.00 -4.86 2.49
N LEU A 26 -5.86 -5.09 3.80
CA LEU A 26 -6.17 -6.35 4.45
C LEU A 26 -7.69 -6.48 4.60
N GLU A 27 -8.20 -7.70 4.40
CA GLU A 27 -9.59 -7.99 4.67
C GLU A 27 -9.87 -7.94 6.18
N GLY A 28 -10.89 -7.18 6.57
CA GLY A 28 -11.29 -7.04 7.98
C GLY A 28 -10.56 -5.96 8.77
N GLU A 29 -9.57 -5.27 8.18
CA GLU A 29 -8.95 -4.11 8.82
C GLU A 29 -9.74 -2.81 8.63
N VAL A 30 -9.60 -1.93 9.62
CA VAL A 30 -10.29 -0.65 9.72
C VAL A 30 -9.28 0.48 9.48
N TYR A 31 -9.50 1.25 8.41
CA TYR A 31 -8.57 2.27 7.92
C TYR A 31 -9.05 3.72 8.16
N ASP A 32 -10.07 3.92 8.99
CA ASP A 32 -10.67 5.22 9.29
C ASP A 32 -10.26 5.79 10.67
N ASP A 33 -9.30 5.17 11.36
CA ASP A 33 -8.73 5.71 12.60
C ASP A 33 -7.68 6.81 12.32
N ASP A 34 -8.12 8.05 12.46
CA ASP A 34 -7.27 9.23 12.27
C ASP A 34 -6.12 9.37 13.29
N ASN A 35 -6.16 8.61 14.38
CA ASN A 35 -5.13 8.62 15.43
C ASN A 35 -4.16 7.44 15.34
N ALA A 36 -4.32 6.56 14.35
CA ALA A 36 -3.39 5.46 14.14
C ALA A 36 -1.97 5.99 13.84
N LEU A 37 -0.94 5.28 14.31
CA LEU A 37 0.44 5.63 13.98
C LEU A 37 0.83 5.17 12.57
N GLY A 38 0.12 4.19 12.04
CA GLY A 38 0.35 3.60 10.73
C GLY A 38 -0.75 2.62 10.37
N VAL A 39 -0.74 2.18 9.12
CA VAL A 39 -1.69 1.21 8.58
C VAL A 39 -0.94 -0.01 8.08
N MET A 40 -1.54 -1.19 8.28
CA MET A 40 -1.00 -2.42 7.73
C MET A 40 -1.61 -2.67 6.36
N LEU A 41 -0.78 -2.98 5.37
CA LEU A 41 -1.17 -3.29 4.00
C LEU A 41 -0.47 -4.58 3.55
N LEU A 42 -1.01 -5.21 2.51
CA LEU A 42 -0.33 -6.26 1.77
C LEU A 42 0.52 -5.63 0.67
N GLN A 43 1.84 -5.77 0.77
CA GLN A 43 2.79 -5.44 -0.27
C GLN A 43 2.91 -6.61 -1.25
N CYS A 44 2.61 -6.37 -2.53
CA CYS A 44 2.68 -7.37 -3.59
C CYS A 44 3.81 -6.98 -4.57
N CYS A 45 4.85 -7.82 -4.67
CA CYS A 45 5.92 -7.61 -5.63
C CYS A 45 5.52 -8.14 -7.02
N PRO A 46 5.57 -7.33 -8.09
CA PRO A 46 5.22 -7.81 -9.43
C PRO A 46 6.28 -8.71 -10.06
N ALA A 47 7.50 -8.77 -9.50
CA ALA A 47 8.61 -9.52 -10.06
C ALA A 47 8.75 -10.95 -9.51
N CYS A 48 8.58 -11.12 -8.20
CA CYS A 48 8.70 -12.43 -7.54
C CYS A 48 7.38 -12.93 -6.94
N GLU A 49 6.31 -12.16 -7.11
CA GLU A 49 4.96 -12.49 -6.62
C GLU A 49 4.88 -12.65 -5.09
N THR A 50 5.91 -12.24 -4.33
CA THR A 50 5.83 -12.25 -2.88
C THR A 50 4.76 -11.29 -2.41
N VAL A 51 3.95 -11.76 -1.47
CA VAL A 51 2.95 -10.99 -0.75
C VAL A 51 3.38 -10.96 0.72
N ASP A 52 3.60 -9.77 1.26
CA ASP A 52 4.01 -9.58 2.65
C ASP A 52 3.21 -8.48 3.34
N HIS A 53 3.14 -8.51 4.67
CA HIS A 53 2.53 -7.47 5.47
C HIS A 53 3.51 -6.31 5.64
N SER A 54 3.10 -5.11 5.23
CA SER A 54 3.91 -3.90 5.32
C SER A 54 3.18 -2.85 6.14
N LEU A 55 3.88 -2.33 7.15
CA LEU A 55 3.40 -1.24 7.99
C LEU A 55 3.83 0.10 7.38
N LEU A 56 2.85 0.89 6.93
CA LEU A 56 3.10 2.22 6.40
C LEU A 56 2.79 3.28 7.48
N PRO A 57 3.64 4.30 7.65
CA PRO A 57 3.28 5.48 8.44
C PRO A 57 1.99 6.12 7.91
N LEU A 58 1.11 6.57 8.82
CA LEU A 58 -0.21 7.07 8.44
C LEU A 58 -0.14 8.25 7.46
N ASP A 59 0.79 9.17 7.68
CA ASP A 59 0.99 10.34 6.81
C ASP A 59 1.35 9.93 5.38
N PHE A 60 2.24 8.93 5.23
CA PHE A 60 2.63 8.43 3.92
C PHE A 60 1.46 7.73 3.21
N TYR A 61 0.69 6.91 3.93
CA TYR A 61 -0.51 6.29 3.38
C TYR A 61 -1.55 7.33 2.92
N ARG A 62 -1.78 8.39 3.70
CA ARG A 62 -2.67 9.49 3.31
C ARG A 62 -2.17 10.19 2.03
N GLU A 63 -0.87 10.41 1.90
CA GLU A 63 -0.31 10.94 0.64
C GLU A 63 -0.57 10.02 -0.55
N LEU A 64 -0.47 8.70 -0.38
CA LEU A 64 -0.77 7.73 -1.44
C LEU A 64 -2.24 7.76 -1.86
N LEU A 65 -3.16 7.84 -0.90
CA LEU A 65 -4.60 7.98 -1.19
C LEU A 65 -4.89 9.24 -2.01
N VAL A 66 -4.34 10.38 -1.61
CA VAL A 66 -4.51 11.65 -2.34
C VAL A 66 -3.98 11.54 -3.77
N ARG A 67 -2.87 10.82 -3.98
CA ARG A 67 -2.32 10.59 -5.32
C ARG A 67 -3.20 9.67 -6.16
N ALA A 68 -3.74 8.60 -5.58
CA ALA A 68 -4.64 7.67 -6.27
C ALA A 68 -5.93 8.36 -6.72
N GLU A 69 -6.52 9.20 -5.85
CA GLU A 69 -7.69 10.01 -6.18
C GLU A 69 -7.43 10.99 -7.33
N ALA A 70 -6.26 11.62 -7.35
CA ALA A 70 -5.86 12.54 -8.42
C ALA A 70 -5.65 11.84 -9.78
N ASN A 71 -5.24 10.57 -9.76
CA ASN A 71 -4.98 9.77 -10.95
C ASN A 71 -6.23 9.04 -11.49
N GLY A 72 -7.36 9.09 -10.77
CA GLY A 72 -8.59 8.40 -11.16
C GLY A 72 -8.55 6.88 -10.95
N GLU A 73 -7.65 6.40 -10.10
CA GLU A 73 -7.53 4.98 -9.71
C GLU A 73 -8.60 4.70 -8.62
N ASN A 74 -9.73 4.06 -8.99
CA ASN A 74 -10.90 3.84 -8.12
C ASN A 74 -11.70 2.58 -8.47
#